data_AF-A0A9D6UPM4-F1
#
_entry.id   AF-A0A9D6UPM4-F1
#
_cell.length_a   1.000
_cell.length_b   1.000
_cell.length_c   1.000
_cell.angle_alpha   90.00
_cell.angle_beta   90.00
_cell.angle_gamma   90.00
#
_symmetry.space_group_name_H-M   'P 1'
#
loop_
_entity.id
_entity.type
_entity.pdbx_description
1 polymer ?
#
loop_
_entity_poly.entity_id
_entity_poly.type
_entity_poly.pdbx_seq_one_letter_code
_entity_poly.pdbx_strand_id
1 'polypeptide(L)'
;MTTWKNVFQKDDNYRWRIPKAFKEGMLVDGIIYADEEMLEQIFADNAYLQVVNVAFMPGIVGASLAMPDIHYGYGFPIGGVAAFDPDNGGV
;
A
#
# COMPACT_ATOMS: atom_id res chain seq x y z
N MET A 1 12.31 -4.29 -17.75
CA MET A 1 12.39 -3.38 -16.58
C MET A 1 11.00 -3.33 -15.97
N THR A 2 10.86 -3.66 -14.69
CA THR A 2 9.58 -3.53 -13.97
C THR A 2 9.29 -2.04 -13.81
N THR A 3 8.07 -1.62 -14.15
CA THR A 3 7.61 -0.23 -13.98
C THR A 3 6.47 -0.19 -12.97
N TRP A 4 6.20 0.99 -12.42
CA TRP A 4 5.07 1.22 -11.52
C TRP A 4 3.73 0.79 -12.15
N LYS A 5 3.60 0.84 -13.48
CA LYS A 5 2.41 0.42 -14.25
C LYS A 5 2.08 -1.07 -14.11
N ASN A 6 3.05 -1.91 -13.72
CA ASN A 6 2.82 -3.33 -13.47
C ASN A 6 2.39 -3.62 -12.03
N VAL A 7 2.45 -2.63 -11.15
CA VAL A 7 2.15 -2.75 -9.72
C VAL A 7 0.88 -2.00 -9.36
N PHE A 8 0.74 -0.77 -9.83
CA PHE A 8 -0.36 0.13 -9.49
C PHE A 8 -1.47 0.08 -10.54
N GLN A 9 -2.68 -0.26 -10.09
CA GLN A 9 -3.91 -0.14 -10.87
C GLN A 9 -4.57 1.20 -10.57
N LYS A 10 -4.92 1.96 -11.62
CA LYS A 10 -5.56 3.26 -11.47
C LYS A 10 -7.04 3.06 -11.10
N ASP A 11 -7.44 3.50 -9.91
CA ASP A 11 -8.85 3.55 -9.51
C ASP A 11 -9.48 4.90 -9.95
N ASP A 12 -8.76 6.02 -9.73
CA ASP A 12 -9.11 7.35 -10.25
C ASP A 12 -7.87 8.27 -10.37
N ASN A 13 -8.08 9.58 -10.46
CA ASN A 13 -7.01 10.57 -10.62
C ASN A 13 -6.02 10.64 -9.44
N TYR A 14 -6.43 10.17 -8.26
CA TYR A 14 -5.65 10.30 -7.03
C TYR A 14 -5.54 9.01 -6.23
N ARG A 15 -6.10 7.90 -6.73
CA ARG A 15 -6.08 6.60 -6.03
C ARG A 15 -5.51 5.51 -6.92
N TRP A 16 -4.54 4.81 -6.35
CA TRP A 16 -3.79 3.74 -6.99
C TRP A 16 -3.85 2.49 -6.12
N ARG A 17 -4.42 1.42 -6.66
CA ARG A 17 -4.60 0.16 -5.98
C ARG A 17 -3.44 -0.78 -6.23
N ILE A 18 -2.95 -1.43 -5.19
CA ILE A 18 -2.15 -2.64 -5.25
C ILE A 18 -3.10 -3.80 -4.89
N PRO A 19 -3.55 -4.61 -5.86
CA PRO A 19 -4.50 -5.67 -5.58
C PRO A 19 -3.95 -6.65 -4.54
N LYS A 20 -4.81 -7.22 -3.71
CA LYS A 20 -4.48 -8.32 -2.82
C LYS A 20 -3.83 -9.49 -3.57
N ALA A 21 -4.22 -9.70 -4.82
CA ALA A 21 -3.64 -10.72 -5.69
C ALA A 21 -2.20 -10.41 -6.16
N PHE A 22 -1.67 -9.22 -5.89
CA PHE A 22 -0.30 -8.83 -6.24
C PHE A 22 0.73 -9.76 -5.59
N LYS A 23 0.49 -10.21 -4.35
CA LYS A 23 1.34 -11.18 -3.68
C LYS A 23 0.49 -12.14 -2.84
N GLU A 24 0.68 -13.43 -3.07
CA GLU A 24 -0.02 -14.49 -2.33
C GLU A 24 0.19 -14.31 -0.82
N GLY A 25 -0.92 -14.33 -0.07
CA GLY A 25 -0.94 -14.14 1.39
C GLY A 25 -1.30 -12.73 1.85
N MET A 26 -1.39 -11.73 0.97
CA MET A 26 -2.03 -10.45 1.34
C MET A 26 -3.47 -10.72 1.79
N LEU A 27 -3.91 -10.03 2.85
CA LEU A 27 -5.25 -10.16 3.42
C LEU A 27 -6.21 -9.11 2.87
N VAL A 28 -5.70 -7.93 2.51
CA VAL A 28 -6.44 -6.80 1.93
C VAL A 28 -5.69 -6.18 0.74
N ASP A 29 -6.35 -5.29 0.00
CA ASP A 29 -5.69 -4.46 -1.02
C ASP A 29 -4.80 -3.39 -0.36
N GLY A 30 -3.79 -2.91 -1.08
CA GLY A 30 -3.11 -1.65 -0.81
C GLY A 30 -3.73 -0.49 -1.59
N ILE A 31 -3.82 0.71 -1.02
CA ILE A 31 -4.27 1.92 -1.72
C ILE A 31 -3.31 3.06 -1.43
N ILE A 32 -2.71 3.62 -2.48
CA ILE A 32 -1.84 4.79 -2.42
C ILE A 32 -2.61 5.99 -2.96
N TYR A 33 -2.69 7.05 -2.17
CA TYR A 33 -3.24 8.33 -2.58
C TYR A 33 -2.12 9.18 -3.14
N ALA A 34 -2.13 9.47 -4.43
CA ALA A 34 -1.09 10.25 -5.11
C ALA A 34 -1.59 10.68 -6.49
N ASP A 35 -1.09 11.80 -7.01
CA ASP A 35 -1.21 12.04 -8.45
C ASP A 35 -0.28 11.11 -9.25
N GLU A 36 -0.39 11.14 -10.59
CA GLU A 36 0.39 10.25 -11.46
C GLU A 36 1.87 10.60 -11.50
N GLU A 37 2.24 11.88 -11.33
CA GLU A 37 3.63 12.35 -11.40
C GLU A 37 4.43 11.86 -10.19
N MET A 38 3.78 11.69 -9.04
CA MET A 38 4.39 11.17 -7.82
C MET A 38 4.77 9.68 -7.89
N LEU A 39 4.14 8.89 -8.76
CA LEU A 39 4.29 7.42 -8.76
C LEU A 39 5.70 6.95 -9.09
N GLU A 40 6.43 7.68 -9.93
CA GLU A 40 7.81 7.32 -10.27
C GLU A 40 8.71 7.38 -9.03
N GLN A 41 8.56 8.42 -8.21
CA GLN A 41 9.31 8.58 -6.97
C GLN A 41 8.89 7.54 -5.92
N ILE A 42 7.59 7.35 -5.72
CA ILE A 42 7.05 6.37 -4.75
C ILE A 42 7.53 4.95 -5.09
N PHE A 43 7.58 4.61 -6.38
CA PHE A 43 8.09 3.34 -6.85
C PHE A 43 9.61 3.21 -6.66
N ALA A 44 10.38 4.26 -6.98
CA ALA A 44 11.84 4.25 -6.82
C ALA A 44 12.29 4.12 -5.36
N ASP A 45 11.56 4.72 -4.42
CA ASP A 45 11.83 4.64 -2.98
C ASP A 45 11.36 3.31 -2.35
N ASN A 46 10.70 2.44 -3.11
CA ASN A 46 10.16 1.16 -2.64
C ASN A 46 9.18 1.25 -1.45
N ALA A 47 8.68 2.43 -1.10
CA ALA A 47 7.75 2.63 0.01
C ALA A 47 6.43 1.85 -0.21
N TYR A 48 6.02 1.64 -1.47
CA TYR A 48 4.88 0.80 -1.82
C TYR A 48 5.01 -0.66 -1.35
N LEU A 49 6.24 -1.19 -1.24
CA LEU A 49 6.46 -2.55 -0.71
C LEU A 49 6.11 -2.62 0.77
N GLN A 50 6.21 -1.52 1.51
CA GLN A 50 5.79 -1.46 2.91
C GLN A 50 4.26 -1.45 3.02
N VAL A 51 3.54 -0.79 2.10
CA VAL A 51 2.08 -0.94 1.96
C VAL A 51 1.70 -2.40 1.70
N VAL A 52 2.42 -3.06 0.77
CA VAL A 52 2.24 -4.49 0.51
C VAL A 52 2.47 -5.31 1.78
N ASN A 53 3.55 -5.08 2.52
CA ASN A 53 3.86 -5.82 3.74
C ASN A 53 2.80 -5.62 4.84
N VAL A 54 2.32 -4.40 5.04
CA VAL A 54 1.25 -4.11 6.01
C VAL A 54 -0.04 -4.85 5.65
N ALA A 55 -0.33 -5.02 4.35
CA ALA A 55 -1.49 -5.79 3.90
C ALA A 55 -1.46 -7.30 4.25
N PHE A 56 -0.33 -7.84 4.74
CA PHE A 56 -0.24 -9.23 5.25
C PHE A 56 -0.62 -9.36 6.73
N MET A 57 -0.77 -8.24 7.45
CA MET A 57 -0.82 -8.28 8.91
C MET A 57 -2.17 -8.81 9.43
N PRO A 58 -2.17 -9.76 10.38
CA PRO A 58 -3.40 -10.30 10.97
C PRO A 58 -4.31 -9.21 11.53
N GLY A 59 -5.61 -9.42 11.39
CA GLY A 59 -6.64 -8.48 11.84
C GLY A 59 -6.76 -7.21 11.01
N ILE A 60 -5.98 -7.00 9.93
CA ILE A 60 -6.10 -5.78 9.11
C ILE A 60 -7.49 -5.67 8.47
N VAL A 61 -8.07 -4.48 8.50
CA VAL A 61 -9.43 -4.20 8.02
C VAL A 61 -9.40 -3.25 6.83
N GLY A 62 -10.19 -3.56 5.80
CA GLY A 62 -10.42 -2.70 4.65
C GLY A 62 -9.25 -2.70 3.66
N ALA A 63 -8.20 -1.94 3.94
CA ALA A 63 -7.02 -1.79 3.07
C ALA A 63 -5.80 -1.28 3.85
N SER A 64 -4.60 -1.57 3.34
CA SER A 64 -3.39 -0.85 3.74
C SER A 64 -3.31 0.45 2.95
N LEU A 65 -3.37 1.59 3.62
CA LEU A 65 -3.41 2.90 2.96
C LEU A 65 -2.06 3.61 3.06
N ALA A 66 -1.78 4.44 2.08
CA ALA A 66 -0.68 5.40 2.12
C ALA A 66 -1.12 6.76 1.60
N MET A 67 -0.77 7.81 2.34
CA MET A 67 -1.04 9.20 2.02
C MET A 67 -0.05 9.73 0.95
N PRO A 68 -0.32 10.90 0.34
CA PRO A 68 0.54 11.45 -0.71
C PRO A 68 1.99 11.71 -0.28
N ASP A 69 2.25 11.92 1.00
CA ASP A 69 3.58 12.10 1.56
C ASP A 69 4.32 10.78 1.87
N ILE A 70 3.87 9.66 1.30
CA ILE A 70 4.49 8.35 1.47
C ILE A 70 5.98 8.35 1.12
N HIS A 71 6.77 7.79 2.03
CA HIS A 71 8.18 7.48 1.82
C HIS A 71 8.62 6.33 2.72
N TYR A 72 9.81 5.80 2.45
CA TYR A 72 10.33 4.62 3.14
C TYR A 72 10.47 4.83 4.64
N GLY A 73 9.79 4.00 5.42
CA GLY A 73 9.78 4.03 6.88
C GLY A 73 10.39 2.78 7.53
N TYR A 74 10.07 2.56 8.81
CA TYR A 74 10.50 1.38 9.57
C TYR A 74 9.37 0.35 9.66
N GLY A 75 9.39 -0.65 8.77
CA GLY A 75 8.35 -1.68 8.67
C GLY A 75 7.07 -1.17 8.00
N PHE A 76 6.45 -0.15 8.58
CA PHE A 76 5.36 0.63 7.98
C PHE A 76 5.93 1.83 7.20
N PRO A 77 5.29 2.24 6.09
CA PRO A 77 5.68 3.46 5.41
C PRO A 77 5.32 4.68 6.27
N ILE A 78 6.14 5.72 6.19
CA ILE A 78 5.70 7.03 6.69
C ILE A 78 4.55 7.51 5.79
N GLY A 79 3.54 8.15 6.37
CA GLY A 79 2.26 8.43 5.68
C GLY A 79 1.35 7.20 5.55
N GLY A 80 1.72 6.05 6.13
CA GLY A 80 0.88 4.85 6.15
C GLY A 80 -0.28 4.93 7.14
N VAL A 81 -1.43 4.36 6.78
CA VAL A 81 -2.59 4.19 7.66
C VAL A 81 -3.11 2.75 7.52
N ALA A 82 -3.37 2.09 8.64
CA ALA A 82 -4.01 0.78 8.68
C ALA A 82 -4.89 0.69 9.93
N ALA A 83 -6.03 0.03 9.80
CA ALA A 83 -6.92 -0.30 10.90
C ALA A 83 -6.86 -1.80 11.16
N PHE A 84 -6.92 -2.19 12.44
CA PHE A 84 -6.83 -3.58 12.89
C PHE A 84 -7.98 -3.92 13.83
N ASP A 85 -8.54 -5.11 13.68
CA ASP A 85 -9.60 -5.65 14.53
C ASP A 85 -8.98 -6.49 15.67
N PRO A 86 -9.07 -6.05 16.93
CA PRO A 86 -8.45 -6.74 18.06
C PRO A 86 -9.05 -8.14 18.31
N ASP A 87 -10.29 -8.39 17.91
CA ASP A 87 -10.93 -9.70 18.08
C ASP A 87 -10.46 -10.72 17.01
N ASN A 88 -9.80 -10.24 15.95
CA ASN A 88 -9.32 -11.05 14.81
C ASN A 88 -7.78 -11.03 14.68
N GLY A 89 -7.07 -10.92 15.80
CA GLY A 89 -5.61 -10.95 15.85
C GLY A 89 -4.93 -9.62 15.50
N GLY A 90 -5.70 -8.53 15.46
CA GLY A 90 -5.20 -7.17 15.35
C GLY A 90 -4.61 -6.65 16.66
N VAL A 91 -4.01 -5.45 16.58
CA VAL A 91 -3.43 -4.71 17.73
C VAL A 91 -4.46 -3.87 18.48
#